data_AF-A0A3S0CI93-F1
#
_entry.id   AF-A0A3S0CI93-F1
#
_cell.length_a   1.000
_cell.length_b   1.000
_cell.length_c   1.000
_cell.angle_alpha   90.00
_cell.angle_beta   90.00
_cell.angle_gamma   90.00
#
_symmetry.space_group_name_H-M   'P 1'
#
loop_
_entity.id
_entity.type
_entity.pdbx_description
1 polymer ?
#
loop_
_entity_poly.entity_id
_entity_poly.type
_entity_poly.pdbx_seq_one_letter_code
_entity_poly.pdbx_strand_id
1 'polypeptide(L)' 'MSEPEKEITESARMNGDGTIECTHVIVQPGVSPGHSLWTARPEHFDFTEIQNRHGLTKPGQMSTIRKELHSGV' A
#
# COMPACT_ATOMS: atom_id res chain seq x y z
N MET A 1 -17.05 17.91 9.36
CA MET A 1 -16.18 17.09 8.49
C MET A 1 -16.91 15.79 8.25
N SER A 2 -17.16 15.43 7.00
CA SER A 2 -17.81 14.15 6.68
C SER A 2 -16.83 13.00 6.93
N GLU A 3 -17.30 11.91 7.53
CA GLU A 3 -16.49 10.69 7.66
C GLU A 3 -16.06 10.20 6.27
N PRO A 4 -14.83 9.68 6.10
CA PRO A 4 -14.36 9.19 4.81
C PRO A 4 -15.23 8.01 4.36
N GLU A 5 -15.66 8.03 3.10
CA GLU A 5 -16.47 6.92 2.55
C GLU A 5 -15.65 5.65 2.40
N LYS A 6 -14.34 5.78 2.18
CA LYS A 6 -13.39 4.67 2.14
C LYS A 6 -12.03 5.13 2.69
N GLU A 7 -11.39 4.25 3.45
CA GLU A 7 -9.99 4.40 3.84
C GLU A 7 -9.18 3.29 3.14
N ILE A 8 -8.08 3.67 2.48
CA ILE A 8 -7.12 2.72 1.90
C ILE A 8 -5.82 2.85 2.69
N THR A 9 -5.34 1.74 3.23
CA THR A 9 -3.99 1.62 3.80
C THR A 9 -3.15 0.74 2.88
N GLU A 10 -2.05 1.30 2.36
CA GLU A 10 -1.03 0.59 1.59
C GLU A 10 0.23 0.46 2.43
N SER A 11 0.70 -0.75 2.64
CA SER A 11 1.97 -1.03 3.33
C SER A 11 2.93 -1.73 2.39
N ALA A 12 4.21 -1.37 2.44
CA ALA A 12 5.26 -2.00 1.67
C ALA A 12 6.50 -2.24 2.54
N ARG A 13 7.15 -3.41 2.36
CA ARG A 13 8.38 -3.80 3.06
C ARG A 13 9.41 -4.31 2.06
N MET A 14 10.62 -3.72 2.09
CA MET A 14 11.75 -4.23 1.31
C MET A 14 12.45 -5.35 2.08
N ASN A 15 12.57 -6.52 1.47
CA ASN A 15 13.21 -7.69 2.04
C ASN A 15 14.71 -7.75 1.76
N GLY A 16 15.40 -8.61 2.52
CA GLY A 16 16.84 -8.85 2.39
C GLY A 16 17.26 -9.42 1.03
N ASP A 17 16.34 -10.08 0.34
CA ASP A 17 16.52 -10.64 -1.00
C ASP A 17 16.24 -9.62 -2.11
N GLY A 18 15.90 -8.37 -1.77
CA GLY A 18 15.61 -7.31 -2.72
C GLY A 18 14.17 -7.30 -3.24
N THR A 19 13.29 -8.19 -2.78
CA THR A 19 11.85 -8.13 -3.09
C THR A 19 11.12 -7.09 -2.22
N ILE A 20 9.94 -6.66 -2.65
CA ILE A 20 9.05 -5.83 -1.84
C ILE A 20 7.73 -6.57 -1.62
N GLU A 21 7.35 -6.78 -0.37
CA GLU A 21 6.01 -7.27 0.00
C GLU A 21 5.07 -6.09 0.18
N CYS A 22 3.91 -6.15 -0.48
CA CYS A 22 2.92 -5.09 -0.50
C CYS A 22 1.56 -5.58 -0.01
N THR A 23 0.91 -4.80 0.84
CA THR A 23 -0.42 -5.08 1.38
C THR A 23 -1.33 -3.88 1.17
N HIS A 24 -2.51 -4.12 0.61
CA HIS A 24 -3.60 -3.16 0.56
C HIS A 24 -4.72 -3.58 1.48
N VAL A 25 -5.18 -2.64 2.30
CA VAL A 25 -6.36 -2.76 3.14
C VAL A 25 -7.33 -1.67 2.75
N ILE A 26 -8.54 -2.05 2.35
CA ILE A 26 -9.62 -1.14 2.00
C ILE A 26 -10.72 -1.30 3.05
N VAL A 27 -11.00 -0.23 3.78
CA VAL A 27 -12.07 -0.16 4.77
C VAL A 27 -13.16 0.76 4.25
N GLN A 28 -14.39 0.25 4.21
CA GLN A 28 -15.59 1.00 3.85
C GLN A 28 -16.68 0.75 4.90
N PRO A 29 -17.41 1.78 5.38
CA PRO A 29 -18.52 1.58 6.29
C PRO A 29 -19.58 0.62 5.72
N GLY A 30 -20.02 -0.36 6.54
CA GLY A 30 -21.04 -1.33 6.15
C GLY A 30 -20.57 -2.46 5.23
N VAL A 31 -19.27 -2.52 4.89
CA VAL A 31 -18.68 -3.58 4.07
C VAL A 31 -17.53 -4.23 4.84
N SER A 32 -17.35 -5.55 4.68
CA SER A 32 -16.18 -6.22 5.24
C SER A 32 -14.89 -5.67 4.62
N PRO A 33 -13.83 -5.44 5.41
CA PRO A 33 -12.56 -4.96 4.88
C PRO A 33 -12.02 -5.87 3.78
N GLY A 34 -11.58 -5.27 2.68
CA GLY A 34 -10.91 -5.98 1.60
C GLY A 34 -9.40 -5.98 1.81
N HIS A 35 -8.76 -7.13 1.66
CA HIS A 35 -7.31 -7.27 1.75
C HIS A 35 -6.72 -7.81 0.45
N SER A 36 -5.57 -7.28 0.03
CA SER A 36 -4.80 -7.80 -1.10
C SER A 36 -3.32 -7.80 -0.74
N LEU A 37 -2.65 -8.93 -0.98
CA LEU A 37 -1.23 -9.13 -0.72
C LEU A 37 -0.57 -9.54 -2.03
N TRP A 38 0.56 -8.92 -2.35
CA TRP A 38 1.39 -9.33 -3.47
C TRP A 38 2.86 -9.03 -3.19
N THR A 39 3.73 -9.64 -3.98
CA THR A 39 5.19 -9.44 -3.89
C THR A 39 5.68 -8.85 -5.20
N ALA A 40 6.21 -7.64 -5.15
CA ALA A 40 6.91 -7.02 -6.26
C ALA A 40 8.37 -7.48 -6.27
N ARG A 41 8.86 -7.88 -7.44
CA ARG A 41 10.26 -8.26 -7.64
C ARG A 41 10.95 -7.24 -8.54
N PRO A 42 12.28 -7.06 -8.48
CA PRO A 42 13.00 -6.08 -9.29
C PRO A 42 12.72 -6.15 -10.80
N GLU A 43 12.39 -7.34 -11.32
CA GLU A 43 12.02 -7.56 -12.72
C GLU A 43 10.60 -7.09 -13.08
N HIS A 44 9.73 -6.82 -12.10
CA HIS A 44 8.37 -6.35 -12.35
C HIS A 44 8.34 -4.82 -12.56
N PHE A 45 7.47 -4.37 -13.46
CA PHE A 45 7.34 -2.96 -13.79
C PHE A 45 6.88 -2.10 -12.59
N ASP A 46 6.11 -2.68 -11.68
CA ASP A 46 5.57 -2.03 -10.48
C ASP A 46 6.61 -1.88 -9.36
N PHE A 47 7.74 -2.60 -9.40
CA PHE A 47 8.73 -2.56 -8.33
C PHE A 47 9.32 -1.18 -8.10
N THR A 48 9.82 -0.54 -9.17
CA THR A 48 10.40 0.82 -9.06
C THR A 48 9.35 1.85 -8.66
N GLU A 49 8.10 1.67 -9.10
CA GLU A 49 6.99 2.54 -8.72
C GLU A 49 6.70 2.44 -7.22
N ILE A 50 6.54 1.22 -6.70
CA ILE A 50 6.32 0.94 -5.28
C ILE A 50 7.49 1.47 -4.45
N GLN A 51 8.71 1.19 -4.89
CA GLN A 51 9.93 1.62 -4.22
C GLN A 51 9.96 3.15 -4.05
N ASN A 52 9.68 3.90 -5.13
CA ASN A 52 9.66 5.36 -5.12
C ASN A 52 8.50 5.91 -4.30
N ARG A 53 7.29 5.37 -4.47
CA ARG A 53 6.09 5.80 -3.75
C ARG A 53 6.24 5.66 -2.24
N HIS A 54 6.84 4.54 -1.80
CA HIS A 54 7.05 4.23 -0.39
C HIS A 54 8.39 4.72 0.17
N GLY A 55 9.28 5.27 -0.67
CA GLY A 55 10.62 5.71 -0.24
C GLY A 55 11.51 4.58 0.27
N LEU A 56 11.36 3.37 -0.28
CA LEU A 56 12.15 2.20 0.11
C LEU A 56 13.51 2.27 -0.62
N THR A 57 14.59 2.39 0.12
CA THR A 57 15.95 2.57 -0.44
C THR A 57 16.92 1.47 -0.01
N LYS A 58 16.59 0.74 1.06
CA LYS A 58 17.41 -0.35 1.59
C LYS A 58 16.56 -1.47 2.17
N PRO A 59 17.07 -2.72 2.16
CA PRO A 59 16.43 -3.84 2.82
C PRO A 59 16.10 -3.58 4.29
N GLY A 60 14.98 -4.13 4.74
CA GLY A 60 14.45 -3.95 6.10
C GLY A 60 13.65 -2.67 6.30
N GLN A 61 13.55 -1.78 5.31
CA GLN A 61 12.64 -0.64 5.39
C GLN A 61 11.20 -1.07 5.20
N MET A 62 10.33 -0.41 5.96
CA MET A 62 8.89 -0.56 5.89
C MET A 62 8.27 0.83 5.81
N SER A 63 7.21 0.93 5.02
CA SER A 63 6.47 2.18 4.80
C SER A 63 4.98 1.88 4.76
N THR A 64 4.17 2.80 5.27
CA THR A 64 2.72 2.72 5.24
C THR A 64 2.16 4.06 4.81
N ILE A 65 1.28 4.04 3.80
CA ILE A 65 0.58 5.19 3.25
C ILE A 65 -0.91 4.99 3.53
N ARG A 66 -1.56 6.02 4.09
CA ARG A 66 -3.02 6.06 4.25
C ARG A 66 -3.61 7.06 3.29
N LYS A 67 -4.70 6.66 2.62
CA LYS A 67 -5.43 7.49 1.68
C LYS A 67 -6.91 7.47 2.04
N GLU A 68 -7.41 8.61 2.48
CA GLU A 68 -8.83 8.83 2.71
C GLU A 68 -9.49 9.22 1.38
N LEU A 69 -10.57 8.52 1.03
CA LEU A 69 -11.38 8.83 -0.14
C LEU A 69 -12.71 9.42 0.33
N HIS A 70 -12.97 10.64 -0.12
CA HIS A 70 -14.25 11.32 0.04
C HIS A 70 -14.90 11.41 -1.35
N SER A 71 -16.16 10.96 -1.52
CA SER A 71 -16.95 11.47 -2.65
C SER A 71 -17.08 12.96 -2.47
N GLY A 72 -16.42 13.71 -3.33
CA GLY A 72 -16.81 15.08 -3.59
C GLY A 72 -18.18 15.04 -4.28
N VAL A 73 -19.24 15.25 -3.50
CA VAL A 73 -20.52 15.79 -4.00
C VAL A 73 -20.46 17.30 -4.02
#